data_AF-A0A958CNX8-F1
#
_entry.id   AF-A0A958CNX8-F1
#
_cell.length_a   1.000
_cell.length_b   1.000
_cell.length_c   1.000
_cell.angle_alpha   90.00
_cell.angle_beta   90.00
_cell.angle_gamma   90.00
#
_symmetry.space_group_name_H-M   'P 1'
#
loop_
_entity.id
_entity.type
_entity.pdbx_description
1 polymer ?
#
loop_
_entity_poly.entity_id
_entity_poly.type
_entity_poly.pdbx_seq_one_letter_code
_entity_poly.pdbx_strand_id
1 'polypeptide(L)'
;MKTYTFHVSIPGTGRVWRKIEVAEGQTLDDLHWAIQEAFDFDGDHLYSFFMSGKAWDRSSEYSLPEDAFEVDSPDETETIDPDEEYDDFEAEIDAEAAEALRKSLGDTPPPQSFEEMLSMISTNAELRGQMVKLMSEQTGIPALMADMMLKNADSLMGMLPEGMLEGMFDDDEDIQGDAREATVASLELVPGQSFMYLFDYGDEWRFEVKVHKINDEGEPGVEYPRIVEAIGEAPPQYADWEDDEDDEDEGDEEWDD
;
A
#
# COMPACT_ATOMS: atom_id res chain seq x y z
N MET A 1 -1.03 0.18 35.44
CA MET A 1 -0.79 0.63 34.05
C MET A 1 -2.04 1.31 33.57
N LYS A 2 -1.91 2.37 32.79
CA LYS A 2 -3.04 3.00 32.10
C LYS A 2 -3.55 2.09 30.99
N THR A 3 -4.81 2.26 30.62
CA THR A 3 -5.43 1.60 29.47
C THR A 3 -6.19 2.60 28.61
N TYR A 4 -6.27 2.31 27.32
CA TYR A 4 -6.94 3.11 26.32
C TYR A 4 -8.07 2.27 25.74
N THR A 5 -9.30 2.77 25.85
CA THR A 5 -10.44 2.17 25.17
C THR A 5 -10.65 2.91 23.85
N PHE A 6 -10.48 2.20 22.75
CA PHE A 6 -10.77 2.66 21.40
C PHE A 6 -12.17 2.25 20.99
N HIS A 7 -12.88 3.12 20.30
CA HIS A 7 -14.08 2.81 19.55
C HIS A 7 -13.70 2.73 18.08
N VAL A 8 -13.79 1.55 17.50
CA VAL A 8 -13.39 1.25 16.12
C VAL A 8 -14.63 1.01 15.28
N SER A 9 -14.76 1.67 14.15
CA SER A 9 -15.94 1.56 13.28
C SER A 9 -15.61 1.71 11.82
N ILE A 10 -16.38 1.05 10.96
CA ILE A 10 -16.29 1.18 9.51
C ILE A 10 -17.22 2.32 9.05
N PRO A 11 -16.69 3.41 8.45
CA PRO A 11 -17.50 4.52 7.97
C PRO A 11 -18.62 4.05 7.03
N GLY A 12 -19.78 4.72 7.09
CA GLY A 12 -20.94 4.38 6.24
C GLY A 12 -21.80 3.21 6.72
N THR A 13 -21.26 2.29 7.54
CA THR A 13 -22.06 1.18 8.09
C THR A 13 -22.93 1.63 9.27
N GLY A 14 -22.39 2.53 10.12
CA GLY A 14 -23.06 3.16 11.28
C GLY A 14 -23.59 2.20 12.37
N ARG A 15 -23.56 0.90 12.12
CA ARG A 15 -24.13 -0.16 12.97
C ARG A 15 -23.11 -1.24 13.33
N VAL A 16 -21.92 -1.20 12.73
CA VAL A 16 -20.84 -2.16 12.99
C VAL A 16 -19.70 -1.41 13.66
N TRP A 17 -19.42 -1.74 14.92
CA TRP A 17 -18.32 -1.17 15.67
C TRP A 17 -17.88 -2.07 16.82
N ARG A 18 -16.68 -1.80 17.32
CA ARG A 18 -16.01 -2.53 18.40
C ARG A 18 -15.45 -1.54 19.41
N LYS A 19 -15.48 -1.89 20.69
CA LYS A 19 -14.63 -1.26 21.70
C LYS A 19 -13.53 -2.21 22.09
N ILE A 20 -12.31 -1.74 21.93
CA ILE A 20 -11.10 -2.50 22.19
C ILE A 20 -10.32 -1.75 23.26
N GLU A 21 -9.94 -2.44 24.33
CA GLU A 21 -9.13 -1.89 25.39
C GLU A 21 -7.69 -2.38 25.27
N VAL A 22 -6.74 -1.46 25.29
CA VAL A 22 -5.31 -1.70 25.05
C VAL A 22 -4.50 -1.11 26.21
N ALA A 23 -3.46 -1.80 26.66
CA ALA A 23 -2.58 -1.29 27.71
C ALA A 23 -1.61 -0.22 27.16
N GLU A 24 -1.19 0.72 28.02
CA GLU A 24 -0.37 1.86 27.60
C GLU A 24 0.98 1.48 26.95
N GLY A 25 1.54 0.32 27.32
CA GLY A 25 2.81 -0.18 26.77
C GLY A 25 2.67 -1.05 25.52
N GLN A 26 1.45 -1.33 25.07
CA GLN A 26 1.20 -2.07 23.83
C GLN A 26 1.26 -1.14 22.63
N THR A 27 1.52 -1.72 21.47
CA THR A 27 1.87 -1.01 20.23
C THR A 27 0.66 -0.80 19.33
N LEU A 28 0.86 -0.08 18.22
CA LEU A 28 -0.15 -0.01 17.16
C LEU A 28 -0.31 -1.37 16.46
N ASP A 29 0.73 -2.19 16.38
CA ASP A 29 0.65 -3.59 15.92
C ASP A 29 -0.24 -4.45 16.83
N ASP A 30 -0.09 -4.34 18.16
CA ASP A 30 -1.02 -5.00 19.11
C ASP A 30 -2.48 -4.57 18.87
N LEU A 31 -2.71 -3.29 18.56
CA LEU A 31 -4.02 -2.76 18.22
C LEU A 31 -4.51 -3.28 16.86
N HIS A 32 -3.64 -3.44 15.87
CA HIS A 32 -3.96 -4.03 14.57
C HIS A 32 -4.53 -5.43 14.75
N TRP A 33 -3.82 -6.34 15.43
CA TRP A 33 -4.28 -7.70 15.67
C TRP A 33 -5.60 -7.75 16.45
N ALA A 34 -5.79 -6.84 17.41
CA ALA A 34 -7.03 -6.73 18.14
C ALA A 34 -8.21 -6.26 17.25
N ILE A 35 -7.96 -5.41 16.26
CA ILE A 35 -8.97 -4.99 15.27
C ILE A 35 -9.31 -6.16 14.35
N GLN A 36 -8.31 -6.87 13.82
CA GLN A 36 -8.49 -8.05 12.98
C GLN A 36 -9.36 -9.11 13.68
N GLU A 37 -9.02 -9.48 14.92
CA GLU A 37 -9.82 -10.40 15.74
C GLU A 37 -11.25 -9.87 15.96
N ALA A 38 -11.40 -8.57 16.22
CA ALA A 38 -12.71 -8.02 16.51
C ALA A 38 -13.65 -7.98 15.30
N PHE A 39 -13.11 -7.89 14.08
CA PHE A 39 -13.86 -7.86 12.83
C PHE A 39 -13.83 -9.20 12.07
N ASP A 40 -13.22 -10.24 12.64
CA ASP A 40 -13.12 -11.58 12.03
C ASP A 40 -12.40 -11.52 10.66
N PHE A 41 -11.30 -10.78 10.62
CA PHE A 41 -10.40 -10.66 9.45
C PHE A 41 -9.11 -11.43 9.74
N ASP A 42 -8.41 -11.84 8.68
CA ASP A 42 -7.31 -12.81 8.75
C ASP A 42 -5.91 -12.20 8.86
N GLY A 43 -5.78 -10.86 8.76
CA GLY A 43 -4.48 -10.16 8.88
C GLY A 43 -3.45 -10.56 7.82
N ASP A 44 -3.93 -10.94 6.64
CA ASP A 44 -3.15 -11.46 5.50
C ASP A 44 -2.55 -10.36 4.61
N HIS A 45 -2.88 -9.10 4.86
CA HIS A 45 -2.43 -7.94 4.10
C HIS A 45 -1.74 -6.89 4.97
N LEU A 46 -1.06 -5.96 4.29
CA LEU A 46 -0.47 -4.78 4.89
C LEU A 46 -1.50 -3.84 5.51
N TYR A 47 -1.01 -3.03 6.45
CA TYR A 47 -1.82 -2.03 7.13
C TYR A 47 -1.01 -0.79 7.52
N SER A 48 -1.73 0.31 7.70
CA SER A 48 -1.20 1.58 8.21
C SER A 48 -2.17 2.26 9.16
N PHE A 49 -1.62 3.02 10.09
CA PHE A 49 -2.37 3.96 10.93
C PHE A 49 -1.99 5.40 10.58
N PHE A 50 -2.98 6.26 10.36
CA PHE A 50 -2.75 7.67 10.02
C PHE A 50 -3.28 8.57 11.14
N MET A 51 -2.37 9.19 11.90
CA MET A 51 -2.73 9.98 13.09
C MET A 51 -3.49 11.26 12.75
N SER A 52 -3.42 11.74 11.51
CA SER A 52 -4.23 12.87 11.03
C SER A 52 -5.70 12.51 10.77
N GLY A 53 -6.03 11.21 10.74
CA GLY A 53 -7.34 10.70 10.37
C GLY A 53 -7.59 10.66 8.86
N LYS A 54 -6.59 10.95 8.04
CA LYS A 54 -6.67 10.90 6.57
C LYS A 54 -5.81 9.76 6.06
N ALA A 55 -6.39 8.86 5.27
CA ALA A 55 -5.62 7.83 4.59
C ALA A 55 -4.57 8.46 3.66
N TRP A 56 -3.41 7.83 3.55
CA TRP A 56 -2.30 8.23 2.68
C TRP A 56 -1.61 9.55 3.07
N ASP A 57 -1.87 10.09 4.26
CA ASP A 57 -1.09 11.19 4.82
C ASP A 57 0.19 10.66 5.46
N ARG A 58 1.22 10.41 4.63
CA ARG A 58 2.51 9.81 5.00
C ARG A 58 3.12 10.49 6.23
N SER A 59 3.03 11.82 6.31
CA SER A 59 3.55 12.63 7.43
C SER A 59 3.00 12.25 8.81
N SER A 60 1.91 11.49 8.87
CA SER A 60 1.26 11.00 10.09
C SER A 60 1.14 9.48 10.16
N GLU A 61 1.77 8.77 9.21
CA GLU A 61 1.65 7.35 8.98
C GLU A 61 2.53 6.52 9.91
N TYR A 62 1.93 5.50 10.52
CA TYR A 62 2.64 4.42 11.18
C TYR A 62 2.31 3.11 10.46
N SER A 63 3.32 2.46 9.89
CA SER A 63 3.19 1.26 9.07
C SER A 63 4.19 0.18 9.52
N LEU A 64 4.15 -1.00 8.90
CA LEU A 64 5.23 -1.98 9.00
C LEU A 64 6.42 -1.50 8.16
N PRO A 65 7.68 -1.64 8.63
CA PRO A 65 8.84 -1.32 7.81
C PRO A 65 8.98 -2.33 6.68
N GLU A 66 9.55 -1.90 5.55
CA GLU A 66 9.74 -2.74 4.37
C GLU A 66 10.53 -4.03 4.68
N ASP A 67 11.50 -3.95 5.59
CA ASP A 67 12.31 -5.09 6.05
C ASP A 67 11.53 -6.11 6.91
N ALA A 68 10.27 -5.83 7.30
CA ALA A 68 9.42 -6.81 7.97
C ALA A 68 9.01 -7.95 7.03
N PHE A 69 9.14 -7.72 5.71
CA PHE A 69 9.24 -8.77 4.72
C PHE A 69 10.68 -9.25 4.66
N GLU A 70 11.11 -9.96 5.70
CA GLU A 70 12.10 -11.01 5.44
C GLU A 70 11.37 -11.97 4.49
N VAL A 71 11.55 -11.75 3.17
CA VAL A 71 11.42 -12.82 2.21
C VAL A 71 12.31 -13.89 2.80
N ASP A 72 11.69 -14.91 3.38
CA ASP A 72 12.36 -16.15 3.72
C ASP A 72 13.04 -16.48 2.40
N SER A 73 14.34 -16.19 2.33
CA SER A 73 15.12 -16.36 1.11
C SER A 73 14.82 -17.79 0.73
N PRO A 74 14.27 -18.07 -0.46
CA PRO A 74 13.76 -19.40 -0.77
C PRO A 74 14.82 -20.39 -0.33
N ASP A 75 14.44 -21.24 0.63
CA ASP A 75 15.33 -22.22 1.24
C ASP A 75 16.21 -22.78 0.11
N GLU A 76 17.54 -22.65 0.24
CA GLU A 76 18.54 -23.07 -0.76
C GLU A 76 18.48 -24.59 -1.08
N THR A 77 17.37 -25.27 -0.78
CA THR A 77 17.14 -26.68 -1.02
C THR A 77 15.94 -27.01 -1.92
N GLU A 78 15.14 -26.05 -2.40
CA GLU A 78 14.32 -26.32 -3.59
C GLU A 78 15.20 -26.19 -4.83
N THR A 79 15.69 -27.35 -5.29
CA THR A 79 16.36 -27.46 -6.58
C THR A 79 15.39 -26.99 -7.67
N ILE A 80 15.60 -25.76 -8.13
CA ILE A 80 15.05 -25.25 -9.39
C ILE A 80 15.28 -26.35 -10.44
N ASP A 81 14.20 -26.88 -11.00
CA ASP A 81 14.28 -27.77 -12.15
C ASP A 81 14.81 -26.92 -13.31
N PRO A 82 16.04 -27.17 -13.79
CA PRO A 82 16.64 -26.34 -14.84
C PRO A 82 15.91 -26.46 -16.19
N ASP A 83 14.93 -27.36 -16.30
CA ASP A 83 14.10 -27.57 -17.49
C ASP A 83 12.69 -26.94 -17.37
N GLU A 84 12.35 -26.27 -16.26
CA GLU A 84 11.09 -25.55 -16.10
C GLU A 84 11.19 -24.13 -16.69
N GLU A 85 10.67 -23.97 -17.92
CA GLU A 85 10.64 -22.71 -18.66
C GLU A 85 9.56 -21.80 -18.08
N TYR A 86 9.95 -20.91 -17.16
CA TYR A 86 9.13 -19.77 -16.76
C TYR A 86 9.23 -18.69 -17.84
N ASP A 87 8.08 -18.27 -18.39
CA ASP A 87 7.97 -17.14 -19.32
C ASP A 87 8.12 -15.83 -18.53
N ASP A 88 9.36 -15.58 -18.09
CA ASP A 88 9.74 -14.42 -17.32
C ASP A 88 9.86 -13.22 -18.28
N PHE A 89 8.87 -12.32 -18.25
CA PHE A 89 8.93 -11.06 -18.99
C PHE A 89 9.88 -10.08 -18.29
N GLU A 90 11.16 -10.45 -18.22
CA GLU A 90 12.22 -9.48 -17.94
C GLU A 90 12.44 -8.66 -19.21
N ALA A 91 11.89 -7.45 -19.21
CA ALA A 91 12.33 -6.42 -20.13
C ALA A 91 13.79 -6.04 -19.78
N GLU A 92 14.76 -6.85 -20.22
CA GLU A 92 16.18 -6.51 -20.16
C GLU A 92 16.38 -5.20 -20.95
N ILE A 93 16.57 -4.09 -20.22
CA ILE A 93 17.14 -2.88 -20.82
C ILE A 93 18.59 -3.23 -21.10
N ASP A 94 18.96 -3.29 -22.38
CA ASP A 94 20.32 -3.67 -22.76
C ASP A 94 21.34 -2.72 -22.08
N ALA A 95 22.46 -3.28 -21.65
CA ALA A 95 23.47 -2.54 -20.90
C ALA A 95 24.07 -1.35 -21.68
N GLU A 96 24.03 -1.40 -23.02
CA GLU A 96 24.45 -0.31 -23.90
C GLU A 96 23.45 0.86 -23.85
N ALA A 97 22.14 0.57 -23.81
CA ALA A 97 21.08 1.57 -23.62
C ALA A 97 21.16 2.22 -22.23
N ALA A 98 21.41 1.43 -21.18
CA ALA A 98 21.62 1.93 -19.82
C ALA A 98 22.88 2.81 -19.71
N GLU A 99 23.97 2.42 -20.37
CA GLU A 99 25.22 3.19 -20.39
C GLU A 99 25.11 4.47 -21.24
N ALA A 100 24.37 4.44 -22.35
CA ALA A 100 24.08 5.61 -23.17
C ALA A 100 23.23 6.67 -22.42
N LEU A 101 22.25 6.22 -21.63
CA LEU A 101 21.47 7.06 -20.72
C LEU A 101 22.38 7.71 -19.65
N ARG A 102 23.21 6.90 -18.96
CA ARG A 102 24.16 7.39 -17.94
C ARG A 102 25.14 8.43 -18.49
N LYS A 103 25.67 8.20 -19.69
CA LYS A 103 26.60 9.13 -20.35
C LYS A 103 25.93 10.43 -20.79
N SER A 104 24.63 10.39 -21.12
CA SER A 104 23.82 11.54 -21.51
C SER A 104 23.34 12.38 -20.32
N LEU A 105 23.15 11.78 -19.14
CA LEU A 105 22.80 12.49 -17.90
C LEU A 105 24.02 13.22 -17.29
N GLY A 106 25.26 12.76 -17.51
CA GLY A 106 26.47 13.39 -16.96
C GLY A 106 26.54 13.32 -15.42
N ASP A 107 27.29 14.23 -14.78
CA ASP A 107 27.38 14.37 -13.30
C ASP A 107 26.11 14.97 -12.67
N THR A 108 24.97 14.98 -13.38
CA THR A 108 23.74 15.46 -12.76
C THR A 108 23.34 14.50 -11.66
N PRO A 109 23.07 15.00 -10.44
CA PRO A 109 22.57 14.16 -9.38
C PRO A 109 21.28 13.48 -9.87
N PRO A 110 21.03 12.22 -9.45
CA PRO A 110 19.79 11.55 -9.80
C PRO A 110 18.61 12.45 -9.40
N PRO A 111 17.58 12.58 -10.25
CA PRO A 111 16.43 13.43 -9.95
C PRO A 111 15.82 12.99 -8.63
N GLN A 112 15.57 13.94 -7.73
CA GLN A 112 15.01 13.64 -6.41
C GLN A 112 13.47 13.61 -6.43
N SER A 113 12.86 13.92 -7.59
CA SER A 113 11.41 13.80 -7.78
C SER A 113 11.05 13.55 -9.25
N PHE A 114 9.83 13.04 -9.47
CA PHE A 114 9.28 12.85 -10.81
C PHE A 114 9.15 14.17 -11.60
N GLU A 115 8.85 15.28 -10.91
CA GLU A 115 8.81 16.62 -11.50
C GLU A 115 10.20 17.07 -11.97
N GLU A 116 11.24 16.79 -11.18
CA GLU A 116 12.62 17.06 -11.58
C GLU A 116 13.04 16.20 -12.77
N MET A 117 12.66 14.93 -12.80
CA MET A 117 12.92 14.04 -13.94
C MET A 117 12.23 14.55 -15.21
N LEU A 118 10.94 14.93 -15.14
CA LEU A 118 10.20 15.51 -16.26
C LEU A 118 10.76 16.86 -16.69
N SER A 119 11.22 17.67 -15.74
CA SER A 119 11.92 18.93 -16.00
C SER A 119 13.23 18.69 -16.75
N MET A 120 14.02 17.69 -16.34
CA MET A 120 15.25 17.28 -17.03
C MET A 120 14.96 16.77 -18.44
N ILE A 121 13.91 15.97 -18.63
CA ILE A 121 13.52 15.44 -19.95
C ILE A 121 12.96 16.57 -20.84
N SER A 122 12.17 17.49 -20.30
CA SER A 122 11.59 18.59 -21.09
C SER A 122 12.65 19.62 -21.52
N THR A 123 13.68 19.83 -20.70
CA THR A 123 14.76 20.81 -20.95
C THR A 123 15.98 20.21 -21.67
N ASN A 124 16.18 18.90 -21.64
CA ASN A 124 17.26 18.20 -22.35
C ASN A 124 16.73 17.45 -23.58
N ALA A 125 16.94 18.04 -24.76
CA ALA A 125 16.48 17.48 -26.03
C ALA A 125 17.10 16.11 -26.37
N GLU A 126 18.27 15.78 -25.82
CA GLU A 126 18.96 14.52 -26.06
C GLU A 126 18.36 13.39 -25.20
N LEU A 127 18.16 13.63 -23.90
CA LEU A 127 17.46 12.70 -23.00
C LEU A 127 16.02 12.44 -23.45
N ARG A 128 15.32 13.48 -23.90
CA ARG A 128 13.99 13.35 -24.48
C ARG A 128 13.97 12.46 -25.71
N GLY A 129 14.95 12.63 -26.61
CA GLY A 129 15.06 11.80 -27.82
C GLY A 129 15.27 10.32 -27.48
N GLN A 130 16.07 10.04 -26.45
CA GLN A 130 16.29 8.68 -25.95
C GLN A 130 15.02 8.09 -25.32
N MET A 131 14.30 8.87 -24.51
CA MET A 131 13.07 8.43 -23.85
C MET A 131 11.93 8.17 -24.86
N VAL A 132 11.78 9.02 -25.88
CA VAL A 132 10.82 8.81 -26.98
C VAL A 132 11.11 7.51 -27.72
N LYS A 133 12.40 7.22 -27.96
CA LYS A 133 12.83 6.00 -28.65
C LYS A 133 12.53 4.77 -27.79
N LEU A 134 12.89 4.80 -26.51
CA LEU A 134 12.65 3.71 -25.57
C LEU A 134 11.15 3.42 -25.41
N MET A 135 10.32 4.45 -25.20
CA MET A 135 8.87 4.27 -25.13
C MET A 135 8.32 3.69 -26.43
N SER A 136 8.79 4.16 -27.59
CA SER A 136 8.29 3.65 -28.87
C SER A 136 8.69 2.22 -29.17
N GLU A 137 9.86 1.78 -28.71
CA GLU A 137 10.39 0.43 -28.95
C GLU A 137 9.87 -0.58 -27.92
N GLN A 138 9.81 -0.22 -26.63
CA GLN A 138 9.42 -1.13 -25.55
C GLN A 138 7.90 -1.25 -25.37
N THR A 139 7.16 -0.13 -25.52
CA THR A 139 5.72 -0.08 -25.22
C THR A 139 4.84 -0.07 -26.48
N GLY A 140 5.47 0.03 -27.67
CA GLY A 140 4.79 0.14 -28.96
C GLY A 140 4.08 1.47 -29.20
N ILE A 141 4.21 2.46 -28.31
CA ILE A 141 3.60 3.79 -28.47
C ILE A 141 4.27 4.51 -29.65
N PRO A 142 3.53 4.99 -30.66
CA PRO A 142 4.16 5.71 -31.78
C PRO A 142 5.04 6.88 -31.30
N ALA A 143 6.26 7.01 -31.80
CA ALA A 143 7.23 8.02 -31.36
C ALA A 143 6.69 9.47 -31.33
N LEU A 144 5.78 9.82 -32.26
CA LEU A 144 5.11 11.12 -32.25
C LEU A 144 4.21 11.32 -31.02
N MET A 145 3.53 10.25 -30.59
CA MET A 145 2.66 10.24 -29.42
C MET A 145 3.48 10.26 -28.13
N ALA A 146 4.56 9.49 -28.05
CA ALA A 146 5.50 9.55 -26.92
C ALA A 146 6.14 10.94 -26.80
N ASP A 147 6.57 11.54 -27.91
CA ASP A 147 7.10 12.91 -27.93
C ASP A 147 6.04 13.93 -27.52
N MET A 148 4.77 13.74 -27.91
CA MET A 148 3.67 14.63 -27.53
C MET A 148 3.31 14.51 -26.05
N MET A 149 3.36 13.31 -25.46
CA MET A 149 3.20 13.07 -24.02
C MET A 149 4.31 13.75 -23.22
N LEU A 150 5.57 13.60 -23.64
CA LEU A 150 6.72 14.26 -22.99
C LEU A 150 6.75 15.78 -23.20
N LYS A 151 6.14 16.31 -24.27
CA LYS A 151 5.97 17.77 -24.53
C LYS A 151 4.89 18.39 -23.64
N ASN A 152 3.85 17.61 -23.36
CA ASN A 152 2.65 18.04 -22.66
C ASN A 152 2.55 17.35 -21.29
N ALA A 153 3.68 17.01 -20.67
CA ALA A 153 3.74 16.37 -19.37
C ALA A 153 2.94 17.18 -18.33
N ASP A 154 2.95 18.51 -18.41
CA ASP A 154 2.12 19.41 -17.59
C ASP A 154 0.60 19.18 -17.76
N SER A 155 0.12 18.85 -18.96
CA SER A 155 -1.29 18.50 -19.20
C SER A 155 -1.62 17.07 -18.78
N LEU A 156 -0.65 16.15 -18.85
CA LEU A 156 -0.80 14.80 -18.32
C LEU A 156 -0.90 14.83 -16.79
N MET A 157 -0.06 15.63 -16.13
CA MET A 157 -0.09 15.92 -14.69
C MET A 157 -1.43 16.52 -14.27
N GLY A 158 -1.99 17.45 -15.05
CA GLY A 158 -3.31 18.04 -14.77
C GLY A 158 -4.50 17.10 -14.99
N MET A 159 -4.29 15.91 -15.56
CA MET A 159 -5.32 14.88 -15.76
C MET A 159 -5.20 13.71 -14.77
N LEU A 160 -4.07 13.60 -14.07
CA LEU A 160 -3.89 12.65 -12.98
C LEU A 160 -4.52 13.23 -11.70
N PRO A 161 -5.20 12.43 -10.87
CA PRO A 161 -5.65 12.87 -9.56
C PRO A 161 -4.47 13.41 -8.75
N GLU A 162 -4.66 14.54 -8.06
CA GLU A 162 -3.67 15.04 -7.09
C GLU A 162 -3.36 13.90 -6.09
N GLY A 163 -2.07 13.55 -5.96
CA GLY A 163 -1.58 12.47 -5.09
C GLY A 163 -1.24 11.13 -5.77
N MET A 164 -1.58 10.92 -7.05
CA MET A 164 -1.29 9.62 -7.72
C MET A 164 0.20 9.39 -8.02
N LEU A 165 0.96 10.48 -8.23
CA LEU A 165 2.39 10.43 -8.53
C LEU A 165 3.28 10.59 -7.28
N GLU A 166 2.71 11.05 -6.18
CA GLU A 166 3.38 11.36 -4.90
C GLU A 166 3.75 10.10 -4.10
N GLY A 167 3.38 8.91 -4.58
CA GLY A 167 3.70 7.62 -3.96
C GLY A 167 4.66 6.72 -4.76
N MET A 168 5.15 7.17 -5.93
CA MET A 168 6.00 6.32 -6.79
C MET A 168 7.52 6.57 -6.64
N PHE A 169 7.94 7.64 -5.93
CA PHE A 169 9.35 8.04 -5.89
C PHE A 169 9.86 8.65 -4.57
N ASP A 170 9.10 8.69 -3.49
CA ASP A 170 9.59 9.27 -2.24
C ASP A 170 10.21 8.20 -1.34
N ASP A 171 11.55 8.27 -1.26
CA ASP A 171 12.41 7.72 -0.21
C ASP A 171 11.70 7.77 1.17
N ASP A 172 11.93 6.73 1.99
CA ASP A 172 11.31 6.43 3.30
C ASP A 172 11.36 7.51 4.41
N GLU A 173 11.65 8.78 4.10
CA GLU A 173 11.82 9.85 5.08
C GLU A 173 10.50 10.48 5.59
N ASP A 174 9.36 10.24 4.92
CA ASP A 174 8.11 10.95 5.24
C ASP A 174 7.09 10.15 6.07
N ILE A 175 7.35 8.89 6.43
CA ILE A 175 6.48 8.15 7.38
C ILE A 175 6.81 8.51 8.83
N GLN A 176 5.79 8.60 9.69
CA GLN A 176 5.94 9.03 11.07
C GLN A 176 6.62 7.98 11.97
N GLY A 177 6.48 6.67 11.69
CA GLY A 177 7.23 5.61 12.39
C GLY A 177 6.76 4.17 12.18
N ASP A 178 7.40 3.20 12.86
CA ASP A 178 7.04 1.77 12.83
C ASP A 178 5.87 1.47 13.81
N ALA A 179 4.79 0.86 13.30
CA ALA A 179 3.63 0.46 14.09
C ALA A 179 3.94 -0.57 15.20
N ARG A 180 5.00 -1.39 15.04
CA ARG A 180 5.46 -2.39 16.03
C ARG A 180 6.24 -1.75 17.18
N GLU A 181 6.71 -0.53 17.01
CA GLU A 181 7.46 0.20 18.05
C GLU A 181 6.62 1.28 18.74
N ALA A 182 5.68 1.87 18.00
CA ALA A 182 4.84 2.95 18.49
C ALA A 182 3.84 2.47 19.56
N THR A 183 4.19 2.65 20.83
CA THR A 183 3.28 2.36 21.95
C THR A 183 2.12 3.34 22.02
N VAL A 184 0.97 2.89 22.52
CA VAL A 184 -0.21 3.75 22.72
C VAL A 184 0.12 4.92 23.65
N ALA A 185 0.99 4.73 24.66
CA ALA A 185 1.47 5.81 25.52
C ALA A 185 2.28 6.87 24.77
N SER A 186 3.19 6.46 23.87
CA SER A 186 4.07 7.40 23.15
C SER A 186 3.34 8.28 22.14
N LEU A 187 2.14 7.88 21.72
CA LEU A 187 1.29 8.67 20.82
C LEU A 187 0.61 9.86 21.50
N GLU A 188 0.71 9.99 22.83
CA GLU A 188 0.15 11.09 23.63
C GLU A 188 -1.34 11.38 23.35
N LEU A 189 -2.10 10.33 23.03
CA LEU A 189 -3.50 10.42 22.61
C LEU A 189 -4.40 11.04 23.70
N VAL A 190 -5.41 11.80 23.26
CA VAL A 190 -6.40 12.41 24.16
C VAL A 190 -7.81 11.87 23.93
N PRO A 191 -8.68 11.82 24.97
CA PRO A 191 -10.06 11.36 24.81
C PRO A 191 -10.81 12.17 23.76
N GLY A 192 -11.48 11.48 22.84
CA GLY A 192 -12.23 12.06 21.74
C GLY A 192 -11.43 12.27 20.45
N GLN A 193 -10.10 12.14 20.48
CA GLN A 193 -9.27 12.13 19.29
C GLN A 193 -9.63 10.92 18.40
N SER A 194 -9.67 11.13 17.09
CA SER A 194 -9.84 10.08 16.10
C SER A 194 -8.61 10.03 15.18
N PHE A 195 -8.27 8.83 14.72
CA PHE A 195 -7.28 8.56 13.69
C PHE A 195 -7.82 7.45 12.77
N MET A 196 -7.12 7.19 11.66
CA MET A 196 -7.54 6.19 10.68
C MET A 196 -6.69 4.94 10.81
N TYR A 197 -7.31 3.77 10.68
CA TYR A 197 -6.64 2.50 10.43
C TYR A 197 -7.05 2.02 9.03
N LEU A 198 -6.06 1.80 8.18
CA LEU A 198 -6.21 1.30 6.82
C LEU A 198 -5.64 -0.13 6.80
N PHE A 199 -6.42 -1.07 6.30
CA PHE A 199 -6.01 -2.45 6.09
C PHE A 199 -6.26 -2.82 4.64
N ASP A 200 -5.37 -3.61 4.06
CA ASP A 200 -5.39 -4.04 2.66
C ASP A 200 -5.34 -2.83 1.70
N TYR A 201 -4.18 -2.58 1.09
CA TYR A 201 -4.01 -1.45 0.19
C TYR A 201 -4.73 -1.63 -1.17
N GLY A 202 -5.14 -2.86 -1.50
CA GLY A 202 -5.94 -3.14 -2.70
C GLY A 202 -7.41 -2.80 -2.48
N ASP A 203 -8.00 -3.36 -1.42
CA ASP A 203 -9.43 -3.18 -1.11
C ASP A 203 -9.74 -1.96 -0.23
N GLU A 204 -8.71 -1.36 0.38
CA GLU A 204 -8.76 -0.16 1.22
C GLU A 204 -9.80 -0.23 2.35
N TRP A 205 -9.73 -1.26 3.19
CA TRP A 205 -10.55 -1.32 4.40
C TRP A 205 -10.21 -0.18 5.36
N ARG A 206 -11.11 0.81 5.44
CA ARG A 206 -10.94 2.02 6.27
C ARG A 206 -11.73 1.92 7.56
N PHE A 207 -11.05 2.07 8.69
CA PHE A 207 -11.64 2.10 10.02
C PHE A 207 -11.36 3.43 10.71
N GLU A 208 -12.41 4.10 11.20
CA GLU A 208 -12.23 5.20 12.15
C GLU A 208 -11.91 4.61 13.53
N VAL A 209 -10.77 4.98 14.11
CA VAL A 209 -10.36 4.62 15.45
C VAL A 209 -10.43 5.85 16.34
N LYS A 210 -11.35 5.83 17.31
CA LYS A 210 -11.58 6.95 18.22
C LYS A 210 -11.20 6.60 19.65
N VAL A 211 -10.42 7.45 20.31
CA VAL A 211 -10.12 7.32 21.74
C VAL A 211 -11.40 7.56 22.54
N HIS A 212 -12.08 6.50 22.94
CA HIS A 212 -13.33 6.59 23.69
C HIS A 212 -13.08 7.01 25.14
N LYS A 213 -12.07 6.40 25.77
CA LYS A 213 -11.73 6.63 27.18
C LYS A 213 -10.26 6.28 27.44
N ILE A 214 -9.64 6.99 28.38
CA ILE A 214 -8.36 6.61 28.96
C ILE A 214 -8.60 6.34 30.44
N ASN A 215 -8.20 5.18 30.93
CA ASN A 215 -8.28 4.80 32.33
C ASN A 215 -6.89 4.91 32.97
N ASP A 216 -6.80 5.55 34.13
CA ASP A 216 -5.53 5.67 34.85
C ASP A 216 -5.04 4.34 35.45
N GLU A 217 -5.97 3.41 35.71
CA GLU A 217 -5.71 2.09 36.29
C GLU A 217 -6.47 1.02 35.50
N GLY A 218 -5.73 0.13 34.84
CA GLY A 218 -6.25 -1.09 34.23
C GLY A 218 -6.75 -2.10 35.28
N GLU A 219 -7.55 -3.07 34.83
CA GLU A 219 -8.16 -4.08 35.71
C GLU A 219 -7.13 -5.12 36.17
N PRO A 220 -7.01 -5.41 37.48
CA PRO A 220 -6.07 -6.40 37.98
C PRO A 220 -6.39 -7.82 37.47
N GLY A 221 -5.38 -8.50 36.92
CA GLY A 221 -5.49 -9.89 36.46
C GLY A 221 -6.18 -10.06 35.10
N VAL A 222 -6.37 -8.96 34.37
CA VAL A 222 -6.90 -8.95 33.00
C VAL A 222 -5.74 -8.84 32.01
N GLU A 223 -5.81 -9.62 30.94
CA GLU A 223 -4.90 -9.53 29.80
C GLU A 223 -5.44 -8.56 28.74
N TYR A 224 -4.51 -7.92 28.03
CA TYR A 224 -4.77 -6.91 27.01
C TYR A 224 -3.96 -7.28 25.74
N PRO A 225 -4.42 -6.95 24.52
CA PRO A 225 -5.65 -6.20 24.22
C PRO A 225 -6.89 -7.05 24.52
N ARG A 226 -8.05 -6.41 24.69
CA ARG A 226 -9.33 -7.13 24.83
C ARG A 226 -10.47 -6.41 24.16
N ILE A 227 -11.40 -7.16 23.58
CA ILE A 227 -12.65 -6.64 23.06
C ILE A 227 -13.64 -6.52 24.23
N VAL A 228 -14.03 -5.30 24.57
CA VAL A 228 -14.96 -5.03 25.69
C VAL A 228 -16.40 -4.85 25.23
N GLU A 229 -16.63 -4.55 23.95
CA GLU A 229 -17.96 -4.41 23.37
C GLU A 229 -17.93 -4.66 21.85
N ALA A 230 -18.91 -5.37 21.31
CA ALA A 230 -19.07 -5.59 19.88
C ALA A 230 -20.53 -5.40 19.47
N ILE A 231 -20.78 -4.54 18.49
CA ILE A 231 -22.11 -4.23 17.98
C ILE A 231 -22.12 -4.37 16.46
N GLY A 232 -23.15 -5.05 15.93
CA GLY A 232 -23.27 -5.37 14.51
C GLY A 232 -22.42 -6.55 14.08
N GLU A 233 -22.93 -7.29 13.10
CA GLU A 233 -22.19 -8.35 12.41
C GLU A 233 -21.05 -7.73 11.60
N ALA A 234 -19.86 -8.33 11.68
CA ALA A 234 -18.74 -7.87 10.85
C ALA A 234 -19.05 -8.16 9.37
N PRO A 235 -18.68 -7.27 8.44
CA PRO A 235 -18.79 -7.59 7.02
C PRO A 235 -17.82 -8.73 6.66
N PRO A 236 -18.12 -9.54 5.63
CA PRO A 236 -17.11 -10.46 5.08
C PRO A 236 -15.90 -9.67 4.59
N GLN A 237 -14.69 -10.18 4.81
CA GLN A 237 -13.44 -9.53 4.41
C GLN A 237 -13.30 -9.45 2.89
N TYR A 238 -13.64 -10.52 2.18
CA TYR A 238 -13.65 -10.58 0.72
C TYR A 238 -14.97 -11.13 0.21
N ALA A 239 -15.31 -10.80 -1.03
CA ALA A 239 -16.37 -11.52 -1.73
C ALA A 239 -15.86 -12.94 -2.03
N ASP A 240 -16.66 -13.96 -1.70
CA ASP A 240 -16.44 -15.31 -2.20
C ASP A 240 -16.63 -15.26 -3.72
N TRP A 241 -15.52 -15.19 -4.47
CA TRP A 241 -15.51 -15.54 -5.88
C TRP A 241 -15.52 -17.07 -5.97
N GLU A 242 -16.60 -17.71 -5.52
CA GLU A 242 -16.83 -19.12 -5.83
C GLU A 242 -17.17 -19.22 -7.32
N ASP A 243 -16.20 -19.72 -8.10
CA ASP A 243 -16.32 -20.44 -9.36
C ASP A 243 -17.58 -20.15 -10.21
N ASP A 244 -17.49 -19.15 -11.10
CA ASP A 244 -18.24 -19.16 -12.36
C ASP A 244 -17.57 -20.14 -13.38
N GLU A 245 -17.09 -21.30 -12.91
CA GLU A 245 -16.82 -22.48 -13.74
C GLU A 245 -18.01 -23.43 -13.62
N ASP A 246 -19.14 -23.06 -14.21
CA ASP A 246 -20.08 -24.01 -14.81
C ASP A 246 -21.14 -23.27 -15.63
N ASP A 247 -21.43 -23.84 -16.81
CA ASP A 247 -22.49 -23.51 -17.76
C ASP A 247 -22.22 -22.44 -18.84
N GLU A 248 -21.75 -22.92 -20.01
CA GLU A 248 -22.40 -22.79 -21.34
C GLU A 248 -21.34 -23.09 -22.42
N ASP A 249 -21.49 -23.95 -23.42
CA ASP A 249 -22.51 -24.90 -23.86
C ASP A 249 -21.84 -25.72 -24.98
N GLU A 250 -22.26 -26.96 -25.17
CA GLU A 250 -21.80 -27.87 -26.22
C GLU A 250 -22.09 -27.30 -27.62
N GLY A 251 -21.05 -26.90 -28.34
CA GLY A 251 -21.13 -26.54 -29.76
C GLY A 251 -20.53 -27.62 -30.64
N ASP A 252 -21.23 -28.74 -30.82
CA ASP A 252 -20.97 -29.69 -31.92
C ASP A 252 -21.12 -28.97 -33.27
N GLU A 253 -20.01 -28.53 -33.88
CA GLU A 253 -20.00 -28.16 -35.31
C GLU A 253 -19.75 -29.42 -36.15
N GLU A 254 -20.88 -30.04 -36.50
CA GLU A 254 -21.04 -31.07 -37.51
C GLU A 254 -20.52 -30.56 -38.88
N TRP A 255 -19.42 -31.13 -39.35
CA TRP A 255 -18.87 -30.84 -40.69
C TRP A 255 -19.76 -31.52 -41.74
N ASP A 256 -20.64 -30.77 -42.38
CA ASP A 256 -21.31 -31.19 -43.61
C ASP A 256 -20.35 -31.06 -44.82
N ASP A 257 -20.33 -32.14 -45.60
CA ASP A 257 -19.45 -32.55 -46.73
C ASP A 257 -19.24 -31.54 -47.89
#